data_AF-A0A7Z9RX67-F1
#
_entry.id   AF-A0A7Z9RX67-F1
#
_cell.length_a   1.000
_cell.length_b   1.000
_cell.length_c   1.000
_cell.angle_alpha   90.00
_cell.angle_beta   90.00
_cell.angle_gamma   90.00
#
_symmetry.space_group_name_H-M   'P 1'
#
loop_
_entity.id
_entity.type
_entity.pdbx_description
1 polymer ?
#
loop_
_entity_poly.entity_id
_entity_poly.type
_entity_poly.pdbx_seq_one_letter_code
_entity_poly.pdbx_strand_id
1 'polypeptide(L)'
;HLEPFEKEFKIRYRVDGVLYEMMPPPIQLARAVISRVKVMSSLDIAETRLPQDGRIELNISGRPVDLRVSTLPTMYGESVVMRVLDRGQVSLDMENIGLRAQDLEVLRQLILKPNGIILVTGPTGSGKTTTLYSCLNEANDPATKIITTEDPVEYKIDGIIQIPINDDIGVTYAKCLRAILRQDPDKILVGEIRDLETAQIAVEASLTGHVVFSTLHTNDAPSSIIRLIDLGIEAFLLTATVEAVVAQRLVRRVCDECKVEYEPTDDMLMELELTPSDVQDRTFFYGKGCKECNGSGYKGRIALFEIMVMSDRLRDRIMDGSSTQELQIVAREDGMRTLRDAGLLHIYDGITTIEEVVKETFVS
;
A
#
# COMPACT_ATOMS: atom_id res chain seq x y z
N HIS A 1 10.32 -7.05 -15.96
CA HIS A 1 9.47 -8.05 -16.63
C HIS A 1 10.20 -8.52 -17.88
N LEU A 2 10.38 -9.84 -18.03
CA LEU A 2 11.01 -10.50 -19.17
C LEU A 2 10.00 -11.51 -19.74
N GLU A 3 9.46 -11.24 -20.92
CA GLU A 3 8.23 -11.89 -21.39
C GLU A 3 8.42 -12.42 -22.81
N PRO A 4 8.59 -13.74 -22.99
CA PRO A 4 8.65 -14.33 -24.32
C PRO A 4 7.25 -14.50 -24.92
N PHE A 5 7.11 -14.12 -26.19
CA PHE A 5 5.92 -14.34 -27.02
C PHE A 5 6.31 -15.14 -28.27
N GLU A 6 5.33 -15.46 -29.13
CA GLU A 6 5.53 -16.30 -30.32
C GLU A 6 6.68 -15.81 -31.22
N LYS A 7 6.76 -14.49 -31.44
CA LYS A 7 7.67 -13.87 -32.43
C LYS A 7 8.53 -12.75 -31.86
N GLU A 8 8.33 -12.40 -30.59
CA GLU A 8 9.07 -11.33 -29.92
C GLU A 8 9.40 -11.69 -28.48
N PHE A 9 10.39 -11.03 -27.93
CA PHE A 9 10.71 -11.06 -26.50
C PHE A 9 10.56 -9.64 -25.98
N LYS A 10 9.70 -9.40 -25.00
CA LYS A 10 9.51 -8.06 -24.42
C LYS A 10 10.26 -7.93 -23.11
N ILE A 11 10.91 -6.78 -22.93
CA ILE A 11 11.47 -6.37 -21.65
C ILE A 11 10.75 -5.10 -21.23
N ARG A 12 10.12 -5.15 -20.05
CA ARG A 12 9.38 -4.01 -19.50
C ARG A 12 9.83 -3.68 -18.08
N TYR A 13 9.98 -2.39 -17.78
CA TYR A 13 10.19 -1.89 -16.43
C TYR A 13 8.90 -1.32 -15.88
N ARG A 14 8.64 -1.54 -14.59
CA ARG A 14 7.58 -0.85 -13.88
C ARG A 14 8.21 0.33 -13.14
N VAL A 15 7.97 1.54 -13.64
CA VAL A 15 8.44 2.79 -13.02
C VAL A 15 7.21 3.57 -12.60
N ASP A 16 7.16 3.97 -11.33
CA ASP A 16 6.02 4.68 -10.75
C ASP A 16 4.66 4.00 -11.02
N GLY A 17 4.63 2.67 -10.98
CA GLY A 17 3.43 1.86 -11.18
C GLY A 17 3.09 1.53 -12.64
N VAL A 18 3.69 2.21 -13.62
CA VAL A 18 3.40 2.06 -15.05
C VAL A 18 4.47 1.24 -15.76
N LEU A 19 4.07 0.41 -16.73
CA LEU A 19 4.99 -0.41 -17.52
C LEU A 19 5.52 0.37 -18.73
N TYR A 20 6.85 0.42 -18.86
CA TYR A 20 7.57 1.00 -19.98
C TYR A 20 8.31 -0.10 -20.73
N GLU A 21 8.13 -0.15 -22.05
CA GLU A 21 8.83 -1.10 -22.91
C GLU A 21 10.25 -0.61 -23.21
N MET A 22 11.21 -1.51 -23.03
CA MET A 22 12.61 -1.31 -23.39
C MET A 22 12.89 -2.01 -24.71
N MET A 23 13.86 -1.50 -25.47
CA MET A 23 14.34 -2.19 -26.68
C MET A 23 14.86 -3.58 -26.27
N PRO A 24 14.19 -4.67 -26.69
CA PRO A 24 14.55 -6.00 -26.23
C PRO A 24 15.71 -6.57 -27.05
N PRO A 25 16.46 -7.55 -26.51
CA PRO A 25 17.37 -8.35 -27.30
C PRO A 25 16.60 -9.26 -28.29
N PRO A 26 17.25 -9.80 -29.32
CA PRO A 26 16.64 -10.75 -30.24
C PRO A 26 16.01 -11.94 -29.51
N ILE A 27 14.87 -12.44 -30.00
CA ILE A 27 14.09 -13.54 -29.37
C ILE A 27 14.92 -14.80 -29.13
N GLN A 28 15.93 -15.08 -29.97
CA GLN A 28 16.83 -16.23 -29.82
C GLN A 28 17.60 -16.20 -28.48
N LEU A 29 17.75 -15.02 -27.87
CA LEU A 29 18.42 -14.85 -26.58
C LEU A 29 17.47 -15.02 -25.38
N ALA A 30 16.14 -15.06 -25.58
CA ALA A 30 15.17 -15.11 -24.49
C ALA A 30 15.45 -16.25 -23.50
N ARG A 31 15.63 -17.48 -24.03
CA ARG A 31 15.93 -18.67 -23.21
C ARG A 31 17.26 -18.55 -22.45
N ALA A 32 18.28 -17.97 -23.09
CA ALA A 32 19.59 -17.78 -22.46
C ALA A 32 19.53 -16.74 -21.33
N VAL A 33 18.79 -15.64 -21.53
CA VAL A 33 18.56 -14.61 -20.52
C VAL A 33 17.80 -15.19 -19.32
N ILE A 34 16.69 -15.90 -19.57
CA ILE A 34 15.88 -16.55 -18.53
C ILE A 34 16.73 -17.55 -17.74
N SER A 35 17.46 -18.43 -18.43
CA SER A 35 18.35 -19.42 -17.79
C SER A 35 19.42 -18.73 -16.92
N ARG A 36 19.99 -17.62 -17.38
CA ARG A 36 20.95 -16.85 -16.58
C ARG A 36 20.32 -16.27 -15.31
N VAL A 37 19.10 -15.76 -15.39
CA VAL A 37 18.37 -15.27 -14.21
C VAL A 37 18.12 -16.42 -13.23
N LYS A 38 17.68 -17.59 -13.71
CA LYS A 38 17.47 -18.79 -12.86
C LYS A 38 18.74 -19.24 -12.15
N VAL A 39 19.88 -19.26 -12.83
CA VAL A 39 21.19 -19.53 -12.22
C VAL A 39 21.49 -18.53 -11.11
N MET A 40 21.31 -17.23 -11.37
CA MET A 40 21.61 -16.18 -10.40
C MET A 40 20.71 -16.23 -9.17
N SER A 41 19.49 -16.77 -9.31
CA SER A 41 18.50 -16.91 -8.23
C SER A 41 18.44 -18.33 -7.62
N SER A 42 19.41 -19.19 -7.92
CA SER A 42 19.48 -20.58 -7.44
C SER A 42 18.24 -21.44 -7.77
N LEU A 43 17.62 -21.20 -8.93
CA LEU A 43 16.45 -21.93 -9.42
C LEU A 43 16.85 -23.11 -10.32
N ASP A 44 16.00 -24.13 -10.40
CA ASP A 44 16.21 -25.29 -11.26
C ASP A 44 16.00 -24.91 -12.73
N ILE A 45 17.08 -24.87 -13.50
CA ILE A 45 17.10 -24.51 -14.91
C ILE A 45 16.43 -25.59 -15.77
N ALA A 46 16.45 -26.85 -15.33
CA ALA A 46 15.86 -27.97 -16.07
C ALA A 46 14.32 -27.99 -15.94
N GLU A 47 13.78 -27.55 -14.81
CA GLU A 47 12.34 -27.44 -14.61
C GLU A 47 11.80 -26.15 -15.23
N THR A 48 11.00 -26.25 -16.29
CA THR A 48 10.40 -25.09 -16.98
C THR A 48 8.87 -25.16 -17.03
N ARG A 49 8.26 -26.12 -16.32
CA ARG A 49 6.82 -26.41 -16.37
C ARG A 49 6.11 -26.02 -15.09
N LEU A 50 6.85 -25.70 -14.03
CA LEU A 50 6.34 -25.25 -12.75
C LEU A 50 6.79 -23.81 -12.47
N PRO A 51 5.96 -23.00 -11.79
CA PRO A 51 6.41 -21.73 -11.25
C PRO A 51 7.57 -21.94 -10.26
N GLN A 52 8.48 -20.97 -10.18
CA GLN A 52 9.57 -21.00 -9.21
C GLN A 52 9.85 -19.59 -8.69
N ASP A 53 10.24 -19.48 -7.42
CA ASP A 53 10.55 -18.22 -6.76
C ASP A 53 11.95 -18.30 -6.13
N GLY A 54 12.72 -17.23 -6.30
CA GLY A 54 14.11 -17.17 -5.87
C GLY A 54 14.53 -15.74 -5.53
N ARG A 55 15.80 -15.60 -5.17
CA ARG A 55 16.36 -14.32 -4.71
C ARG A 55 17.75 -14.11 -5.27
N ILE A 56 18.07 -12.89 -5.67
CA ILE A 56 19.40 -12.48 -6.13
C ILE A 56 19.89 -11.33 -5.24
N GLU A 57 21.00 -11.55 -4.54
CA GLU A 57 21.68 -10.49 -3.80
C GLU A 57 22.82 -9.92 -4.66
N LEU A 58 22.79 -8.62 -4.92
CA LEU A 58 23.78 -7.92 -5.74
C LEU A 58 24.35 -6.73 -4.97
N ASN A 59 25.57 -6.34 -5.31
CA ASN A 59 26.14 -5.06 -4.89
C ASN A 59 26.43 -4.22 -6.14
N ILE A 60 25.69 -3.14 -6.33
CA ILE A 60 25.78 -2.27 -7.50
C ILE A 60 26.29 -0.91 -7.04
N SER A 61 27.49 -0.53 -7.48
CA SER A 61 28.12 0.75 -7.12
C SER A 61 28.18 1.00 -5.60
N GLY A 62 28.46 -0.05 -4.83
CA GLY A 62 28.53 0.01 -3.36
C GLY A 62 27.16 -0.04 -2.65
N ARG A 63 26.05 -0.12 -3.41
CA ARG A 63 24.70 -0.26 -2.84
C ARG A 63 24.25 -1.72 -2.89
N PRO A 64 23.89 -2.31 -1.74
CA PRO A 64 23.28 -3.63 -1.72
C PRO A 64 21.89 -3.55 -2.35
N VAL A 65 21.63 -4.35 -3.37
CA VAL A 65 20.35 -4.48 -4.05
C VAL A 65 19.89 -5.91 -3.93
N ASP A 66 18.65 -6.08 -3.50
CA ASP A 66 18.03 -7.39 -3.35
C ASP A 66 16.93 -7.56 -4.39
N LEU A 67 16.96 -8.65 -5.16
CA LEU A 67 15.95 -8.92 -6.18
C LEU A 67 15.16 -10.17 -5.80
N ARG A 68 13.83 -10.06 -5.71
CA ARG A 68 12.95 -11.24 -5.72
C ARG A 68 12.65 -11.62 -7.16
N VAL A 69 12.86 -12.89 -7.49
CA VAL A 69 12.67 -13.44 -8.82
C VAL A 69 11.50 -14.41 -8.79
N SER A 70 10.59 -14.29 -9.75
CA SER A 70 9.52 -15.26 -9.97
C SER A 70 9.51 -15.66 -11.44
N THR A 71 9.49 -16.96 -11.71
CA THR A 71 9.38 -17.54 -13.05
C THR A 71 8.03 -18.22 -13.19
N LEU A 72 7.30 -17.93 -14.27
CA LEU A 72 5.99 -18.50 -14.56
C LEU A 72 6.02 -19.19 -15.94
N PRO A 73 5.70 -20.49 -16.04
CA PRO A 73 5.61 -21.16 -17.34
C PRO A 73 4.48 -20.55 -18.18
N THR A 74 4.78 -20.19 -19.42
CA THR A 74 3.81 -19.67 -20.41
C THR A 74 3.88 -20.48 -21.70
N MET A 75 2.97 -20.20 -22.65
CA MET A 75 2.91 -20.89 -23.94
C MET A 75 4.21 -20.79 -24.75
N TYR A 76 4.96 -19.69 -24.61
CA TYR A 76 6.13 -19.39 -25.45
C TYR A 76 7.46 -19.38 -24.66
N GLY A 77 7.47 -19.94 -23.45
CA GLY A 77 8.61 -19.96 -22.54
C GLY A 77 8.26 -19.49 -21.14
N GLU A 78 9.25 -19.27 -20.28
CA GLU A 78 9.00 -18.75 -18.93
C GLU A 78 8.92 -17.22 -18.96
N SER A 79 7.85 -16.66 -18.39
CA SER A 79 7.81 -15.24 -18.04
C SER A 79 8.56 -15.05 -16.73
N VAL A 80 9.46 -14.07 -16.68
CA VAL A 80 10.27 -13.79 -15.48
C VAL A 80 10.01 -12.38 -14.99
N VAL A 81 9.69 -12.27 -13.70
CA VAL A 81 9.56 -11.01 -12.99
C VAL A 81 10.69 -10.91 -11.98
N MET A 82 11.38 -9.77 -11.99
CA MET A 82 12.34 -9.40 -10.95
C MET A 82 11.80 -8.15 -10.25
N ARG A 83 11.54 -8.25 -8.96
CA ARG A 83 11.15 -7.13 -8.11
C ARG A 83 12.39 -6.63 -7.37
N VAL A 84 12.73 -5.37 -7.60
CA VAL A 84 13.83 -4.70 -6.90
C VAL A 84 13.36 -4.32 -5.50
N LEU A 85 14.09 -4.77 -4.49
CA LEU A 85 13.98 -4.33 -3.11
C LEU A 85 15.21 -3.47 -2.81
N ASP A 86 15.01 -2.16 -2.82
CA ASP A 86 16.05 -1.21 -2.41
C ASP A 86 16.02 -1.07 -0.88
N ARG A 87 16.98 -1.68 -0.21
CA ARG A 87 17.09 -1.66 1.26
C ARG A 87 17.60 -0.32 1.81
N GLY A 88 18.07 0.59 0.96
CA GLY A 88 18.79 1.80 1.38
C GLY A 88 18.00 3.10 1.34
N GLN A 89 16.73 3.10 0.88
CA GLN A 89 16.09 4.35 0.43
C GLN A 89 14.69 4.66 0.95
N VAL A 90 14.10 3.84 1.83
CA VAL A 90 12.79 4.20 2.42
C VAL A 90 13.02 5.03 3.68
N SER A 91 12.80 6.35 3.57
CA SER A 91 12.60 7.20 4.75
C SER A 91 11.32 6.74 5.44
N LEU A 92 11.42 6.05 6.57
CA LEU A 92 10.30 5.66 7.43
C LEU A 92 9.86 6.80 8.37
N ASP A 93 9.91 8.02 7.84
CA ASP A 93 9.53 9.22 8.55
C ASP A 93 8.10 9.58 8.13
N MET A 94 7.20 9.68 9.10
CA MET A 94 5.80 10.03 8.85
C MET A 94 5.64 11.40 8.18
N GLU A 95 6.61 12.30 8.32
CA GLU A 95 6.58 13.60 7.63
C GLU A 95 6.80 13.48 6.12
N ASN A 96 7.41 12.37 5.67
CA ASN A 96 7.78 12.14 4.27
C ASN A 96 6.82 11.22 3.50
N ILE A 97 5.77 10.68 4.14
CA ILE A 97 4.81 9.77 3.48
C ILE A 97 3.64 10.48 2.77
N GLY A 98 3.61 11.81 2.79
CA GLY A 98 2.63 12.62 2.05
C GLY A 98 1.35 12.96 2.83
N LEU A 99 1.37 12.81 4.15
CA LEU A 99 0.28 13.25 5.01
C LEU A 99 0.18 14.77 5.05
N ARG A 100 -1.05 15.29 5.09
CA ARG A 100 -1.27 16.70 5.42
C ARG A 100 -1.13 16.89 6.93
N ALA A 101 -0.80 18.11 7.38
CA ALA A 101 -0.53 18.40 8.79
C ALA A 101 -1.64 17.92 9.76
N GLN A 102 -2.91 18.07 9.38
CA GLN A 102 -4.05 17.57 10.17
C GLN A 102 -4.07 16.04 10.26
N ASP A 103 -3.85 15.36 9.14
CA ASP A 103 -3.87 13.90 9.04
C ASP A 103 -2.69 13.26 9.78
N LEU A 104 -1.53 13.93 9.73
CA LEU A 104 -0.34 13.57 10.48
C LEU A 104 -0.59 13.61 11.98
N GLU A 105 -1.20 14.69 12.48
CA GLU A 105 -1.53 14.83 13.90
C GLU A 105 -2.53 13.76 14.35
N VAL A 106 -3.54 13.46 13.54
CA VAL A 106 -4.49 12.37 13.82
C VAL A 106 -3.77 11.02 13.94
N LEU A 107 -2.87 10.70 13.00
CA LEU A 107 -2.10 9.44 13.07
C LEU A 107 -1.18 9.37 14.29
N ARG A 108 -0.52 10.49 14.65
CA ARG A 108 0.29 10.57 15.87
C ARG A 108 -0.54 10.27 17.12
N GLN A 109 -1.74 10.82 17.20
CA GLN A 109 -2.66 10.55 18.32
C GLN A 109 -3.10 9.08 18.36
N LEU A 110 -3.36 8.47 17.20
CA LEU A 110 -3.71 7.05 17.12
C LEU A 110 -2.56 6.15 17.57
N ILE A 111 -1.32 6.47 17.19
CA ILE A 111 -0.12 5.72 17.62
C ILE A 111 0.02 5.72 19.16
N LEU A 112 -0.31 6.84 19.80
CA LEU A 112 -0.21 7.02 21.25
C LEU A 112 -1.36 6.41 22.05
N LYS A 113 -2.39 5.84 21.40
CA LYS A 113 -3.48 5.16 22.09
C LYS A 113 -2.94 4.02 22.97
N PRO A 114 -3.56 3.75 24.13
CA PRO A 114 -3.17 2.64 24.99
C PRO A 114 -3.50 1.29 24.35
N ASN A 115 -4.63 1.20 23.66
CA ASN A 115 -5.10 0.01 22.97
C ASN A 115 -6.05 0.40 21.82
N GLY A 116 -6.32 -0.55 20.93
CA GLY A 116 -7.19 -0.32 19.77
C GLY A 116 -6.61 -0.89 18.48
N ILE A 117 -7.48 -1.11 17.49
CA ILE A 117 -7.11 -1.56 16.16
C ILE A 117 -7.05 -0.35 15.21
N ILE A 118 -5.92 -0.21 14.52
CA ILE A 118 -5.72 0.77 13.46
C ILE A 118 -5.49 -0.01 12.16
N LEU A 119 -6.42 0.13 11.23
CA LEU A 119 -6.41 -0.59 9.96
C LEU A 119 -5.88 0.32 8.86
N VAL A 120 -4.88 -0.13 8.10
CA VAL A 120 -4.43 0.55 6.87
C VAL A 120 -4.88 -0.25 5.68
N THR A 121 -5.64 0.35 4.77
CA THR A 121 -6.34 -0.37 3.70
C THR A 121 -6.03 0.18 2.32
N GLY A 122 -6.23 -0.67 1.30
CA GLY A 122 -5.99 -0.34 -0.09
C GLY A 122 -5.44 -1.51 -0.90
N PRO A 123 -5.31 -1.35 -2.23
CA PRO A 123 -4.82 -2.39 -3.12
C PRO A 123 -3.32 -2.68 -2.90
N THR A 124 -2.83 -3.72 -3.55
CA THR A 124 -1.39 -4.00 -3.58
C THR A 124 -0.63 -2.84 -4.21
N GLY A 125 0.45 -2.41 -3.57
CA GLY A 125 1.27 -1.29 -4.05
C GLY A 125 0.73 0.09 -3.71
N SER A 126 -0.30 0.22 -2.87
CA SER A 126 -0.81 1.52 -2.40
C SER A 126 0.04 2.17 -1.29
N GLY A 127 1.12 1.53 -0.83
CA GLY A 127 2.01 2.08 0.18
C GLY A 127 1.64 1.76 1.64
N LYS A 128 0.68 0.86 1.90
CA LYS A 128 0.25 0.46 3.26
C LYS A 128 1.42 0.10 4.18
N THR A 129 2.32 -0.77 3.72
CA THR A 129 3.49 -1.20 4.51
C THR A 129 4.40 -0.03 4.84
N THR A 130 4.61 0.91 3.92
CA THR A 130 5.42 2.12 4.17
C THR A 130 4.79 2.98 5.26
N THR A 131 3.48 3.20 5.20
CA THR A 131 2.74 3.96 6.22
C THR A 131 2.82 3.26 7.57
N LEU A 132 2.53 1.96 7.62
CA LEU A 132 2.60 1.17 8.86
C LEU A 132 4.00 1.16 9.47
N TYR A 133 5.02 0.95 8.67
CA TYR A 133 6.40 0.99 9.16
C TYR A 133 6.80 2.37 9.66
N SER A 134 6.27 3.45 9.07
CA SER A 134 6.52 4.81 9.57
C SER A 134 5.84 5.04 10.91
N CYS A 135 4.60 4.56 11.09
CA CYS A 135 3.91 4.59 12.38
C CYS A 135 4.66 3.78 13.45
N LEU A 136 5.14 2.58 13.11
CA LEU A 136 5.89 1.74 14.02
C LEU A 136 7.25 2.34 14.38
N ASN A 137 7.93 2.96 13.43
CA ASN A 137 9.20 3.64 13.64
C ASN A 137 9.03 4.86 14.56
N GLU A 138 7.93 5.61 14.44
CA GLU A 138 7.61 6.71 15.37
C GLU A 138 7.27 6.21 16.78
N ALA A 139 6.70 5.01 16.89
CA ALA A 139 6.42 4.35 18.18
C ALA A 139 7.64 3.61 18.79
N ASN A 140 8.76 3.54 18.08
CA ASN A 140 9.91 2.69 18.40
C ASN A 140 10.78 3.31 19.51
N ASP A 141 10.24 3.31 20.72
CA ASP A 141 10.94 3.72 21.94
C ASP A 141 11.43 2.48 22.71
N PRO A 142 12.60 2.51 23.38
CA PRO A 142 13.11 1.38 24.16
C PRO A 142 12.19 0.87 25.28
N ALA A 143 11.23 1.69 25.75
CA ALA A 143 10.22 1.30 26.72
C ALA A 143 8.98 0.62 26.10
N THR A 144 8.89 0.54 24.77
CA THR A 144 7.76 -0.04 24.03
C THR A 144 8.18 -1.30 23.30
N LYS A 145 7.59 -2.44 23.62
CA LYS A 145 7.82 -3.71 22.93
C LYS A 145 6.90 -3.84 21.71
N ILE A 146 7.50 -3.75 20.52
CA ILE A 146 6.80 -3.90 19.25
C ILE A 146 7.09 -5.27 18.64
N ILE A 147 6.04 -6.02 18.28
CA ILE A 147 6.16 -7.32 17.61
C ILE A 147 5.31 -7.36 16.34
N THR A 148 5.90 -7.79 15.22
CA THR A 148 5.24 -7.86 13.92
C THR A 148 5.16 -9.29 13.39
N THR A 149 4.14 -9.57 12.58
CA THR A 149 3.99 -10.79 11.78
C THR A 149 3.80 -10.39 10.33
N GLU A 150 4.62 -10.90 9.42
CA GLU A 150 4.71 -10.35 8.06
C GLU A 150 4.99 -11.42 7.00
N ASP A 151 4.33 -11.32 5.85
CA ASP A 151 4.44 -12.27 4.74
C ASP A 151 4.88 -11.58 3.43
N PRO A 152 6.19 -11.44 3.19
CA PRO A 152 7.31 -11.56 4.13
C PRO A 152 7.69 -10.20 4.75
N VAL A 153 8.72 -10.20 5.62
CA VAL A 153 9.34 -8.95 6.11
C VAL A 153 10.01 -8.19 4.96
N GLU A 154 9.58 -6.95 4.72
CA GLU A 154 10.06 -6.12 3.61
C GLU A 154 11.36 -5.37 3.96
N TYR A 155 11.43 -4.79 5.17
CA TYR A 155 12.62 -4.11 5.69
C TYR A 155 12.85 -4.49 7.15
N LYS A 156 14.13 -4.57 7.53
CA LYS A 156 14.51 -4.78 8.93
C LYS A 156 14.50 -3.43 9.65
N ILE A 157 13.71 -3.33 10.72
CA ILE A 157 13.65 -2.15 11.58
C ILE A 157 14.35 -2.49 12.90
N ASP A 158 15.44 -1.78 13.20
CA ASP A 158 16.13 -1.96 14.46
C ASP A 158 15.22 -1.60 15.64
N GLY A 159 15.28 -2.37 16.73
CA GLY A 159 14.38 -2.21 17.89
C GLY A 159 13.03 -2.92 17.79
N ILE A 160 12.63 -3.44 16.62
CA ILE A 160 11.35 -4.13 16.42
C ILE A 160 11.55 -5.64 16.23
N ILE A 161 10.73 -6.46 16.89
CA ILE A 161 10.76 -7.93 16.72
C ILE A 161 9.89 -8.31 15.51
N GLN A 162 10.52 -8.71 14.41
CA GLN A 162 9.79 -9.03 13.18
C GLN A 162 9.78 -10.54 12.89
N ILE A 163 8.57 -11.12 12.79
CA ILE A 163 8.36 -12.55 12.57
C ILE A 163 7.90 -12.76 11.11
N PRO A 164 8.73 -13.38 10.25
CA PRO A 164 8.30 -13.77 8.92
C PRO A 164 7.34 -14.96 8.99
N ILE A 165 6.22 -14.86 8.29
CA ILE A 165 5.27 -15.96 8.10
C ILE A 165 5.90 -17.03 7.21
N ASN A 166 5.64 -18.29 7.54
CA ASN A 166 6.06 -19.44 6.77
C ASN A 166 5.04 -20.57 6.96
N ASP A 167 4.10 -20.63 6.02
CA ASP A 167 3.02 -21.62 6.06
C ASP A 167 3.54 -23.06 5.91
N ASP A 168 4.64 -23.29 5.19
CA ASP A 168 5.20 -24.63 4.93
C ASP A 168 5.62 -25.36 6.22
N ILE A 169 6.03 -24.59 7.25
CA ILE A 169 6.39 -25.12 8.58
C ILE A 169 5.35 -24.75 9.65
N GLY A 170 4.19 -24.23 9.23
CA GLY A 170 3.08 -23.88 10.12
C GLY A 170 3.36 -22.68 11.03
N VAL A 171 4.12 -21.69 10.57
CA VAL A 171 4.29 -20.37 11.19
C VAL A 171 3.28 -19.42 10.54
N THR A 172 2.01 -19.55 10.93
CA THR A 172 0.88 -18.77 10.37
C THR A 172 0.58 -17.52 11.20
N TYR A 173 -0.16 -16.56 10.64
CA TYR A 173 -0.58 -15.33 11.34
C TYR A 173 -1.27 -15.64 12.68
N ALA A 174 -2.35 -16.42 12.66
CA ALA A 174 -3.11 -16.78 13.86
C ALA A 174 -2.25 -17.46 14.93
N LYS A 175 -1.35 -18.37 14.55
CA LYS A 175 -0.48 -19.07 15.51
C LYS A 175 0.56 -18.13 16.13
N CYS A 176 1.16 -17.27 15.32
CA CYS A 176 2.12 -16.27 15.81
C CYS A 176 1.44 -15.27 16.73
N LEU A 177 0.27 -14.75 16.34
CA LEU A 177 -0.47 -13.76 17.12
C LEU A 177 -0.87 -14.29 18.51
N ARG A 178 -1.32 -15.55 18.60
CA ARG A 178 -1.54 -16.22 19.91
C ARG A 178 -0.28 -16.34 20.74
N ALA A 179 0.88 -16.51 20.13
CA ALA A 179 2.15 -16.59 20.84
C ALA A 179 2.62 -15.21 21.31
N ILE A 180 2.40 -14.18 20.50
CA ILE A 180 2.71 -12.78 20.78
C ILE A 180 2.01 -12.31 22.05
N LEU A 181 0.76 -12.71 22.31
CA LEU A 181 0.05 -12.36 23.55
C LEU A 181 0.70 -12.90 24.84
N ARG A 182 1.65 -13.84 24.73
CA ARG A 182 2.47 -14.33 25.87
C ARG A 182 3.88 -13.74 25.88
N GLN A 183 4.14 -12.74 25.04
CA GLN A 183 5.42 -12.06 24.94
C GLN A 183 5.42 -10.68 25.59
N ASP A 184 4.36 -10.31 26.33
CA ASP A 184 4.26 -8.98 26.96
C ASP A 184 4.46 -7.83 25.94
N PRO A 185 3.74 -7.83 24.79
CA PRO A 185 3.88 -6.79 23.77
C PRO A 185 3.14 -5.52 24.21
N ASP A 186 3.53 -4.36 23.70
CA ASP A 186 2.75 -3.12 23.81
C ASP A 186 2.00 -2.83 22.51
N LYS A 187 2.69 -3.03 21.37
CA LYS A 187 2.14 -2.80 20.03
C LYS A 187 2.40 -3.99 19.13
N ILE A 188 1.40 -4.35 18.34
CA ILE A 188 1.42 -5.52 17.47
C ILE A 188 1.13 -5.09 16.04
N LEU A 189 1.90 -5.58 15.07
CA LEU A 189 1.54 -5.51 13.66
C LEU A 189 1.16 -6.90 13.16
N VAL A 190 -0.07 -7.02 12.67
CA VAL A 190 -0.52 -8.15 11.88
C VAL A 190 -0.44 -7.75 10.42
N GLY A 191 0.46 -8.37 9.64
CA GLY A 191 0.73 -7.94 8.27
C GLY A 191 -0.53 -7.82 7.40
N GLU A 192 -1.48 -8.75 7.56
CA GLU A 192 -2.76 -8.73 6.87
C GLU A 192 -3.80 -9.56 7.65
N ILE A 193 -5.06 -9.11 7.68
CA ILE A 193 -6.20 -9.92 8.13
C ILE A 193 -6.87 -10.54 6.89
N ARG A 194 -6.62 -11.84 6.66
CA ARG A 194 -7.22 -12.61 5.54
C ARG A 194 -8.46 -13.40 5.92
N ASP A 195 -8.52 -13.84 7.17
CA ASP A 195 -9.49 -14.80 7.68
C ASP A 195 -10.08 -14.37 9.02
N LEU A 196 -11.18 -15.02 9.39
CA LEU A 196 -11.90 -14.79 10.64
C LEU A 196 -11.03 -15.08 11.86
N GLU A 197 -10.22 -16.13 11.83
CA GLU A 197 -9.40 -16.55 12.97
C GLU A 197 -8.39 -15.46 13.34
N THR A 198 -7.67 -14.92 12.35
CA THR A 198 -6.71 -13.83 12.54
C THR A 198 -7.42 -12.56 12.99
N ALA A 199 -8.59 -12.25 12.43
CA ALA A 199 -9.40 -11.10 12.84
C ALA A 199 -9.85 -11.19 14.31
N GLN A 200 -10.33 -12.36 14.75
CA GLN A 200 -10.78 -12.59 16.12
C GLN A 200 -9.64 -12.40 17.13
N ILE A 201 -8.47 -12.96 16.84
CA ILE A 201 -7.32 -12.83 17.75
C ILE A 201 -6.82 -11.37 17.76
N ALA A 202 -6.90 -10.63 16.66
CA ALA A 202 -6.57 -9.21 16.64
C ALA A 202 -7.53 -8.37 17.51
N VAL A 203 -8.82 -8.69 17.49
CA VAL A 203 -9.83 -8.11 18.39
C VAL A 203 -9.53 -8.46 19.86
N GLU A 204 -9.23 -9.72 20.17
CA GLU A 204 -8.85 -10.14 21.53
C GLU A 204 -7.59 -9.42 22.02
N ALA A 205 -6.57 -9.28 21.16
CA ALA A 205 -5.37 -8.53 21.46
C ALA A 205 -5.70 -7.07 21.80
N SER A 206 -6.56 -6.43 21.01
CA SER A 206 -6.99 -5.05 21.27
C SER A 206 -7.79 -4.90 22.58
N LEU A 207 -8.69 -5.85 22.89
CA LEU A 207 -9.48 -5.85 24.12
C LEU A 207 -8.62 -6.08 25.37
N THR A 208 -7.48 -6.75 25.22
CA THR A 208 -6.53 -7.03 26.32
C THR A 208 -5.51 -5.91 26.54
N GLY A 209 -5.70 -4.75 25.91
CA GLY A 209 -4.90 -3.56 26.19
C GLY A 209 -3.76 -3.29 25.22
N HIS A 210 -3.78 -3.88 24.02
CA HIS A 210 -2.72 -3.68 23.02
C HIS A 210 -3.17 -2.79 21.87
N VAL A 211 -2.24 -2.03 21.29
CA VAL A 211 -2.48 -1.40 19.97
C VAL A 211 -2.14 -2.41 18.88
N VAL A 212 -3.09 -2.65 17.99
CA VAL A 212 -2.94 -3.58 16.88
C VAL A 212 -3.03 -2.82 15.56
N PHE A 213 -1.91 -2.78 14.84
CA PHE A 213 -1.88 -2.35 13.45
C PHE A 213 -2.17 -3.54 12.55
N SER A 214 -2.95 -3.34 11.49
CA SER A 214 -3.13 -4.37 10.46
C SER A 214 -3.48 -3.81 9.10
N THR A 215 -3.48 -4.67 8.08
CA THR A 215 -3.96 -4.32 6.74
C THR A 215 -5.17 -5.13 6.30
N LEU A 216 -5.99 -4.48 5.45
CA LEU A 216 -7.06 -5.10 4.69
C LEU A 216 -6.99 -4.65 3.22
N HIS A 217 -7.61 -5.42 2.35
CA HIS A 217 -7.75 -5.11 0.93
C HIS A 217 -9.17 -4.62 0.62
N THR A 218 -9.44 -3.37 0.99
CA THR A 218 -10.70 -2.66 0.69
C THR A 218 -10.44 -1.38 -0.11
N ASN A 219 -11.49 -0.87 -0.75
CA ASN A 219 -11.37 0.28 -1.64
C ASN A 219 -11.34 1.62 -0.89
N ASP A 220 -12.02 1.70 0.25
CA ASP A 220 -12.21 2.88 1.08
C ASP A 220 -12.25 2.47 2.56
N ALA A 221 -12.27 3.45 3.45
CA ALA A 221 -12.25 3.24 4.89
C ALA A 221 -13.57 2.61 5.39
N PRO A 222 -14.78 3.11 5.05
CA PRO A 222 -16.05 2.53 5.52
C PRO A 222 -16.24 1.05 5.13
N SER A 223 -15.88 0.66 3.90
CA SER A 223 -16.00 -0.73 3.42
C SER A 223 -15.16 -1.72 4.25
N SER A 224 -14.16 -1.24 4.97
CA SER A 224 -13.32 -2.06 5.84
C SER A 224 -14.08 -2.60 7.05
N ILE A 225 -15.04 -1.83 7.56
CA ILE A 225 -15.92 -2.28 8.64
C ILE A 225 -16.83 -3.39 8.14
N ILE A 226 -17.50 -3.17 7.00
CA ILE A 226 -18.36 -4.18 6.38
C ILE A 226 -17.58 -5.45 6.06
N ARG A 227 -16.34 -5.32 5.56
CA ARG A 227 -15.47 -6.47 5.29
C ARG A 227 -15.19 -7.32 6.55
N LEU A 228 -14.99 -6.69 7.71
CA LEU A 228 -14.78 -7.42 8.96
C LEU A 228 -16.08 -8.10 9.44
N ILE A 229 -17.23 -7.47 9.25
CA ILE A 229 -18.55 -8.08 9.52
C ILE A 229 -18.77 -9.30 8.61
N ASP A 230 -18.47 -9.17 7.32
CA ASP A 230 -18.58 -10.25 6.33
C ASP A 230 -17.64 -11.43 6.63
N LEU A 231 -16.47 -11.15 7.23
CA LEU A 231 -15.58 -12.20 7.72
C LEU A 231 -16.18 -12.95 8.92
N GLY A 232 -17.11 -12.34 9.65
CA GLY A 232 -17.80 -12.91 10.80
C GLY A 232 -17.48 -12.24 12.14
N ILE A 233 -16.87 -11.06 12.15
CA ILE A 233 -16.68 -10.29 13.39
C ILE A 233 -17.96 -9.57 13.76
N GLU A 234 -18.40 -9.73 15.00
CA GLU A 234 -19.62 -9.08 15.50
C GLU A 234 -19.46 -7.56 15.59
N ALA A 235 -20.49 -6.81 15.19
CA ALA A 235 -20.46 -5.35 15.12
C ALA A 235 -20.03 -4.70 16.45
N PHE A 236 -20.51 -5.21 17.59
CA PHE A 236 -20.16 -4.68 18.91
C PHE A 236 -18.68 -4.82 19.25
N LEU A 237 -17.99 -5.84 18.71
CA LEU A 237 -16.55 -5.99 18.89
C LEU A 237 -15.80 -4.95 18.08
N LEU A 238 -16.25 -4.66 16.85
CA LEU A 238 -15.66 -3.63 16.01
C LEU A 238 -15.79 -2.25 16.64
N THR A 239 -16.96 -1.90 17.16
CA THR A 239 -17.17 -0.60 17.82
C THR A 239 -16.38 -0.45 19.11
N ALA A 240 -16.07 -1.55 19.79
CA ALA A 240 -15.26 -1.59 21.00
C ALA A 240 -13.74 -1.61 20.75
N THR A 241 -13.29 -2.00 19.55
CA THR A 241 -11.84 -2.23 19.30
C THR A 241 -11.26 -1.40 18.18
N VAL A 242 -12.00 -1.09 17.11
CA VAL A 242 -11.47 -0.32 15.98
C VAL A 242 -11.44 1.16 16.33
N GLU A 243 -10.25 1.76 16.31
CA GLU A 243 -10.05 3.18 16.60
C GLU A 243 -10.01 4.02 15.32
N ALA A 244 -9.44 3.48 14.25
CA ALA A 244 -9.41 4.15 12.95
C ALA A 244 -9.19 3.20 11.78
N VAL A 245 -9.64 3.64 10.61
CA VAL A 245 -9.33 3.03 9.32
C VAL A 245 -8.71 4.09 8.41
N VAL A 246 -7.54 3.78 7.86
CA VAL A 246 -6.74 4.63 6.98
C VAL A 246 -6.73 3.98 5.60
N ALA A 247 -7.61 4.43 4.72
CA ALA A 247 -7.57 4.01 3.32
C ALA A 247 -6.52 4.82 2.55
N GLN A 248 -5.78 4.13 1.67
CA GLN A 248 -4.65 4.71 0.97
C GLN A 248 -4.63 4.35 -0.52
N ARG A 249 -4.21 5.32 -1.34
CA ARG A 249 -3.83 5.16 -2.76
C ARG A 249 -2.50 5.85 -3.03
N LEU A 250 -1.84 5.49 -4.13
CA LEU A 250 -0.69 6.25 -4.64
C LEU A 250 -1.05 6.83 -5.99
N VAL A 251 -0.80 8.12 -6.15
CA VAL A 251 -0.85 8.81 -7.44
C VAL A 251 0.55 9.24 -7.86
N ARG A 252 0.79 9.30 -9.16
CA ARG A 252 2.06 9.80 -9.70
C ARG A 252 2.16 11.31 -9.54
N ARG A 253 3.37 11.79 -9.24
CA ARG A 253 3.63 13.23 -9.11
C ARG A 253 3.97 13.84 -10.45
N VAL A 254 3.43 15.02 -10.75
CA VAL A 254 3.83 15.82 -11.92
C VAL A 254 5.32 16.09 -11.84
N CYS A 255 6.03 15.90 -12.96
CA CYS A 255 7.46 16.15 -13.01
C CYS A 255 7.75 17.66 -12.90
N ASP A 256 8.49 18.06 -11.88
CA ASP A 256 8.81 19.48 -11.59
C ASP A 256 9.52 20.19 -12.75
N GLU A 257 10.34 19.47 -13.52
CA GLU A 257 11.13 20.02 -14.65
C GLU A 257 10.30 20.32 -15.90
N CYS A 258 9.18 19.63 -16.08
CA CYS A 258 8.32 19.78 -17.26
C CYS A 258 6.87 20.08 -16.90
N LYS A 259 6.64 20.61 -15.69
CA LYS A 259 5.35 21.04 -15.19
C LYS A 259 4.88 22.26 -15.98
N VAL A 260 3.66 22.18 -16.51
CA VAL A 260 3.03 23.24 -17.29
C VAL A 260 1.60 23.43 -16.80
N GLU A 261 1.21 24.70 -16.68
CA GLU A 261 -0.16 25.11 -16.33
C GLU A 261 -1.12 24.85 -17.50
N TYR A 262 -2.35 24.45 -17.20
CA TYR A 262 -3.40 24.31 -18.20
C TYR A 262 -4.78 24.62 -17.60
N GLU A 263 -5.72 24.97 -18.46
CA GLU A 263 -7.13 25.06 -18.12
C GLU A 263 -7.80 23.71 -18.42
N PRO A 264 -8.40 23.04 -17.42
CA PRO A 264 -9.11 21.78 -17.66
C PRO A 264 -10.37 22.01 -18.49
N THR A 265 -10.71 21.02 -19.33
CA THR A 265 -11.97 21.05 -20.07
C THR A 265 -13.14 20.71 -19.15
N ASP A 266 -14.35 21.11 -19.55
CA ASP A 266 -15.58 20.77 -18.82
C ASP A 266 -15.72 19.26 -18.58
N ASP A 267 -15.36 18.43 -19.57
CA ASP A 267 -15.38 16.96 -19.44
C ASP A 267 -14.43 16.47 -18.33
N MET A 268 -13.22 17.04 -18.23
CA MET A 268 -12.26 16.68 -17.18
C MET A 268 -12.76 17.08 -15.79
N LEU A 269 -13.45 18.23 -15.69
CA LEU A 269 -14.05 18.67 -14.43
C LEU A 269 -15.24 17.78 -14.03
N MET A 270 -16.04 17.33 -15.00
CA MET A 270 -17.15 16.41 -14.75
C MET A 270 -16.68 15.06 -14.18
N GLU A 271 -15.52 14.54 -14.58
CA GLU A 271 -14.94 13.32 -13.99
C GLU A 271 -14.59 13.47 -12.49
N LEU A 272 -14.50 14.72 -12.00
CA LEU A 272 -14.30 15.08 -10.61
C LEU A 272 -15.59 15.55 -9.91
N GLU A 273 -16.73 15.52 -10.60
CA GLU A 273 -17.99 16.11 -10.16
C GLU A 273 -17.89 17.62 -9.86
N LEU A 274 -17.03 18.32 -10.61
CA LEU A 274 -16.82 19.76 -10.50
C LEU A 274 -17.40 20.50 -11.70
N THR A 275 -17.75 21.76 -11.48
CA THR A 275 -18.15 22.72 -12.50
C THR A 275 -17.04 23.77 -12.70
N PRO A 276 -17.02 24.50 -13.83
CA PRO A 276 -16.09 25.62 -14.02
C PRO A 276 -16.15 26.68 -12.91
N SER A 277 -17.31 26.87 -12.27
CA SER A 277 -17.45 27.76 -11.12
C SER A 277 -16.71 27.29 -9.87
N ASP A 278 -16.56 25.99 -9.66
CA ASP A 278 -15.90 25.45 -8.46
C ASP A 278 -14.38 25.66 -8.48
N VAL A 279 -13.83 25.93 -9.65
CA VAL A 279 -12.38 25.94 -9.91
C VAL A 279 -11.84 27.29 -10.40
N GLN A 280 -12.63 28.36 -10.34
CA GLN A 280 -12.25 29.69 -10.88
C GLN A 280 -10.92 30.22 -10.32
N ASP A 281 -10.61 29.94 -9.06
CA ASP A 281 -9.38 30.37 -8.39
C ASP A 281 -8.36 29.23 -8.23
N ARG A 282 -8.48 28.17 -9.05
CA ARG A 282 -7.62 26.98 -8.98
C ARG A 282 -6.75 26.88 -10.23
N THR A 283 -5.50 26.50 -10.03
CA THR A 283 -4.54 26.26 -11.10
C THR A 283 -4.30 24.77 -11.26
N PHE A 284 -4.33 24.29 -12.51
CA PHE A 284 -4.10 22.89 -12.83
C PHE A 284 -2.78 22.75 -13.58
N PHE A 285 -2.12 21.61 -13.36
CA PHE A 285 -0.82 21.34 -13.93
C PHE A 285 -0.76 19.94 -14.52
N TYR A 286 0.00 19.80 -15.60
CA TYR A 286 0.39 18.51 -16.16
C TYR A 286 1.87 18.51 -16.53
N GLY A 287 2.45 17.33 -16.71
CA GLY A 287 3.81 17.20 -17.20
C GLY A 287 3.84 16.97 -18.69
N LYS A 288 4.45 17.86 -19.47
CA LYS A 288 4.56 17.70 -20.95
C LYS A 288 5.51 16.58 -21.40
N GLY A 289 6.28 16.02 -20.48
CA GLY A 289 7.34 15.04 -20.75
C GLY A 289 8.70 15.69 -21.02
N CYS A 290 9.76 15.16 -20.40
CA CYS A 290 11.14 15.57 -20.59
C CYS A 290 12.10 14.40 -20.33
N LYS A 291 13.41 14.63 -20.46
CA LYS A 291 14.42 13.59 -20.21
C LYS A 291 14.40 13.09 -18.76
N GLU A 292 14.17 13.97 -17.78
CA GLU A 292 14.19 13.62 -16.36
C GLU A 292 13.07 12.67 -15.93
N CYS A 293 11.92 12.72 -16.61
CA CYS A 293 10.79 11.81 -16.38
C CYS A 293 10.66 10.74 -17.48
N ASN A 294 11.69 10.58 -18.33
CA ASN A 294 11.69 9.68 -19.49
C ASN A 294 10.47 9.87 -20.41
N GLY A 295 10.05 11.13 -20.59
CA GLY A 295 8.92 11.49 -21.45
C GLY A 295 7.53 11.22 -20.84
N SER A 296 7.44 10.67 -19.63
CA SER A 296 6.15 10.30 -19.04
C SER A 296 5.31 11.47 -18.54
N GLY A 297 5.95 12.60 -18.22
CA GLY A 297 5.31 13.72 -17.53
C GLY A 297 5.27 13.58 -16.00
N TYR A 298 5.64 12.42 -15.46
CA TYR A 298 5.57 12.14 -14.02
C TYR A 298 6.92 11.68 -13.45
N LYS A 299 7.20 12.00 -12.19
CA LYS A 299 8.41 11.53 -11.50
C LYS A 299 8.12 11.32 -10.02
N GLY A 300 8.15 10.05 -9.59
CA GLY A 300 7.81 9.67 -8.22
C GLY A 300 6.31 9.60 -7.98
N ARG A 301 5.93 9.30 -6.73
CA ARG A 301 4.56 9.09 -6.30
C ARG A 301 4.29 9.81 -4.98
N ILE A 302 3.03 10.08 -4.70
CA ILE A 302 2.54 10.59 -3.42
C ILE A 302 1.31 9.80 -3.00
N ALA A 303 1.12 9.65 -1.69
CA ALA A 303 -0.04 8.97 -1.15
C ALA A 303 -1.25 9.92 -1.02
N LEU A 304 -2.42 9.37 -1.32
CA LEU A 304 -3.71 9.95 -0.94
C LEU A 304 -4.21 9.17 0.28
N PHE A 305 -4.71 9.90 1.28
CA PHE A 305 -5.19 9.34 2.53
C PHE A 305 -6.65 9.69 2.76
N GLU A 306 -7.41 8.71 3.21
CA GLU A 306 -8.76 8.85 3.75
C GLU A 306 -8.74 8.22 5.15
N ILE A 307 -8.90 9.05 6.18
CA ILE A 307 -8.74 8.65 7.58
C ILE A 307 -10.09 8.75 8.29
N MET A 308 -10.69 7.58 8.51
CA MET A 308 -11.93 7.45 9.27
C MET A 308 -11.60 7.12 10.72
N VAL A 309 -11.72 8.10 11.62
CA VAL A 309 -11.59 7.89 13.07
C VAL A 309 -12.93 7.43 13.64
N MET A 310 -12.93 6.42 14.49
CA MET A 310 -14.15 5.85 15.06
C MET A 310 -14.78 6.79 16.10
N SER A 311 -15.81 7.52 15.68
CA SER A 311 -16.64 8.38 16.52
C SER A 311 -17.80 7.60 17.14
N ASP A 312 -18.42 8.15 18.20
CA ASP A 312 -19.61 7.51 18.81
C ASP A 312 -20.78 7.43 17.82
N ARG A 313 -20.92 8.43 16.93
CA ARG A 313 -21.91 8.42 15.85
C ARG A 313 -21.68 7.25 14.89
N LEU A 314 -20.43 7.00 14.51
CA LEU A 314 -20.08 5.85 13.68
C LEU A 314 -20.33 4.53 14.42
N ARG A 315 -19.99 4.45 15.71
CA ARG A 315 -20.28 3.26 16.53
C ARG A 315 -21.78 2.93 16.53
N ASP A 316 -22.63 3.93 16.74
CA ASP A 316 -24.09 3.74 16.72
C ASP A 316 -24.57 3.22 15.35
N ARG A 317 -24.10 3.82 14.25
CA ARG A 317 -24.46 3.37 12.89
C ARG A 317 -24.01 1.94 12.58
N ILE A 318 -22.82 1.55 13.04
CA ILE A 318 -22.32 0.19 12.87
C ILE A 318 -23.20 -0.80 13.65
N MET A 319 -23.63 -0.43 14.87
CA MET A 319 -24.54 -1.25 15.68
C MET A 319 -25.93 -1.39 15.04
N ASP A 320 -26.41 -0.35 14.36
CA ASP A 320 -27.67 -0.36 13.62
C ASP A 320 -27.61 -1.18 12.31
N GLY A 321 -26.42 -1.65 11.91
CA GLY A 321 -26.23 -2.37 10.65
C GLY A 321 -26.33 -1.47 9.42
N SER A 322 -25.96 -0.19 9.55
CA SER A 322 -25.99 0.78 8.46
C SER A 322 -25.13 0.35 7.26
N SER A 323 -25.54 0.82 6.08
CA SER A 323 -24.80 0.61 4.84
C SER A 323 -23.48 1.39 4.81
N THR A 324 -22.56 0.96 3.93
CA THR A 324 -21.29 1.67 3.68
C THR A 324 -21.49 3.16 3.36
N GLN A 325 -22.54 3.49 2.60
CA GLN A 325 -22.87 4.86 2.19
C GLN A 325 -23.27 5.73 3.38
N GLU A 326 -24.10 5.20 4.28
CA GLU A 326 -24.50 5.89 5.51
C GLU A 326 -23.30 6.12 6.45
N LEU A 327 -22.42 5.12 6.58
CA LEU A 327 -21.17 5.26 7.34
C LEU A 327 -20.27 6.34 6.74
N GLN A 328 -20.14 6.38 5.42
CA GLN A 328 -19.35 7.40 4.73
C GLN A 328 -19.90 8.81 4.95
N ILE A 329 -21.22 9.00 4.87
CA ILE A 329 -21.86 10.30 5.14
C ILE A 329 -21.50 10.78 6.54
N VAL A 330 -21.69 9.94 7.57
CA VAL A 330 -21.38 10.29 8.96
C VAL A 330 -19.89 10.57 9.14
N ALA A 331 -19.02 9.75 8.55
CA ALA A 331 -17.57 9.96 8.63
C ALA A 331 -17.15 11.30 8.00
N ARG A 332 -17.73 11.68 6.85
CA ARG A 332 -17.47 12.98 6.20
C ARG A 332 -17.96 14.15 7.05
N GLU A 333 -19.14 14.03 7.66
CA GLU A 333 -19.67 15.02 8.61
C GLU A 333 -18.76 15.18 9.85
N ASP A 334 -18.12 14.09 10.28
CA ASP A 334 -17.15 14.07 11.38
C ASP A 334 -15.74 14.55 10.96
N GLY A 335 -15.57 15.00 9.70
CA GLY A 335 -14.34 15.62 9.20
C GLY A 335 -13.44 14.72 8.36
N MET A 336 -13.85 13.49 8.04
CA MET A 336 -13.11 12.63 7.11
C MET A 336 -13.12 13.23 5.71
N ARG A 337 -11.93 13.40 5.13
CA ARG A 337 -11.75 13.63 3.68
C ARG A 337 -11.75 12.29 2.95
N THR A 338 -12.51 12.18 1.88
CA THR A 338 -12.43 10.99 1.01
C THR A 338 -11.11 10.95 0.25
N LEU A 339 -10.76 9.80 -0.31
CA LEU A 339 -9.59 9.69 -1.21
C LEU A 339 -9.68 10.68 -2.39
N ARG A 340 -10.89 10.92 -2.90
CA ARG A 340 -11.18 11.89 -3.97
C ARG A 340 -10.92 13.32 -3.49
N ASP A 341 -11.43 13.70 -2.32
CA ASP A 341 -11.23 15.02 -1.73
C ASP A 341 -9.74 15.28 -1.48
N ALA A 342 -9.01 14.30 -0.96
CA ALA A 342 -7.55 14.38 -0.79
C ALA A 342 -6.83 14.57 -2.14
N GLY A 343 -7.25 13.83 -3.17
CA GLY A 343 -6.75 13.98 -4.54
C GLY A 343 -6.96 15.37 -5.12
N LEU A 344 -8.15 15.96 -4.94
CA LEU A 344 -8.45 17.33 -5.36
C LEU A 344 -7.50 18.35 -4.74
N LEU A 345 -7.23 18.24 -3.45
CA LEU A 345 -6.29 19.15 -2.79
C LEU A 345 -4.87 19.01 -3.39
N HIS A 346 -4.42 17.80 -3.72
CA HIS A 346 -3.13 17.61 -4.38
C HIS A 346 -3.11 18.09 -5.85
N ILE A 347 -4.24 18.08 -6.55
CA ILE A 347 -4.37 18.69 -7.87
C ILE A 347 -4.20 20.19 -7.76
N TYR A 348 -4.86 20.84 -6.80
CA TYR A 348 -4.78 22.29 -6.59
C TYR A 348 -3.39 22.75 -6.14
N ASP A 349 -2.64 21.91 -5.43
CA ASP A 349 -1.23 22.14 -5.11
C ASP A 349 -0.30 21.88 -6.33
N GLY A 350 -0.85 21.42 -7.44
CA GLY A 350 -0.13 21.05 -8.66
C GLY A 350 0.80 19.85 -8.48
N ILE A 351 0.53 18.98 -7.52
CA ILE A 351 1.37 17.82 -7.21
C ILE A 351 1.02 16.65 -8.13
N THR A 352 -0.25 16.47 -8.47
CA THR A 352 -0.76 15.40 -9.34
C THR A 352 -1.71 15.98 -10.40
N THR A 353 -2.23 15.14 -11.28
CA THR A 353 -3.17 15.53 -12.35
C THR A 353 -4.57 14.95 -12.11
N ILE A 354 -5.56 15.50 -12.83
CA ILE A 354 -6.95 15.02 -12.79
C ILE A 354 -7.01 13.53 -13.13
N GLU A 355 -6.31 13.12 -14.18
CA GLU A 355 -6.32 11.76 -14.71
C GLU A 355 -5.80 10.74 -13.68
N GLU A 356 -4.77 11.11 -12.90
CA GLU A 356 -4.25 10.23 -11.86
C GLU A 356 -5.22 10.06 -10.70
N VAL A 357 -5.87 11.15 -10.27
CA VAL A 357 -6.85 11.08 -9.18
C VAL A 357 -8.08 10.29 -9.63
N VAL A 358 -8.60 10.55 -10.84
CA VAL A 358 -9.73 9.81 -11.40
C VAL A 358 -9.43 8.32 -11.55
N LYS A 359 -8.24 7.98 -11.99
CA LYS A 359 -7.82 6.58 -12.18
C LYS A 359 -7.70 5.81 -10.87
N GLU A 360 -7.17 6.43 -9.83
CA GLU A 360 -6.82 5.74 -8.57
C GLU A 360 -7.92 5.81 -7.50
N THR A 361 -8.92 6.68 -7.68
CA THR A 361 -10.02 6.86 -6.72
C THR A 361 -11.37 6.61 -7.38
N PHE A 362 -12.40 6.30 -6.59
CA PHE A 362 -13.76 6.17 -7.08
C PHE A 362 -14.55 7.45 -6.78
N VAL A 363 -15.59 7.69 -7.56
CA VAL A 363 -16.63 8.65 -7.17
C VAL A 363 -17.55 7.91 -6.22
N SER A 364 -17.80 8.50 -5.06
CA SER A 364 -18.54 7.89 -3.96
C SER A 364 -19.97 8.41 -3.88
#